data_AF-A0A2T7TXL6-F1
#
_entry.id   AF-A0A2T7TXL6-F1
#
_cell.length_a   1.000
_cell.length_b   1.000
_cell.length_c   1.000
_cell.angle_alpha   90.00
_cell.angle_beta   90.00
_cell.angle_gamma   90.00
#
_symmetry.space_group_name_H-M   'P 1'
#
loop_
_entity.id
_entity.type
_entity.pdbx_description
1 polymer ?
#
loop_
_entity_poly.entity_id
_entity_poly.type
_entity_poly.pdbx_seq_one_letter_code
_entity_poly.pdbx_strand_id
1 'polypeptide(L)'
;MNNPHQNARTTRLGRAEMIRRILEDDQPVREVARGFGISERTARKWLARYRAEGASGLDNRSSCPKAIANRTAEYWIGVIEMLRREYRLTAKEVAPRPVVGGVDTHKDLHVAAVVDE
;
A
#
# COMPACT_ATOMS: atom_id res chain seq x y z
N MET A 1 -1.89 7.27 -1.70
CA MET A 1 -0.92 7.89 -2.62
C MET A 1 0.49 7.51 -2.20
N ASN A 2 1.33 7.00 -3.11
CA ASN A 2 2.77 6.92 -2.86
C ASN A 2 3.37 8.26 -3.26
N ASN A 3 3.74 9.10 -2.30
CA ASN A 3 4.49 10.32 -2.56
C ASN A 3 5.99 10.00 -2.41
N PRO A 4 6.70 9.64 -3.49
CA PRO A 4 8.13 9.40 -3.39
C PRO A 4 8.83 10.69 -2.99
N HIS A 5 9.65 10.63 -1.93
CA HIS A 5 10.47 11.78 -1.53
C HIS A 5 11.44 12.17 -2.66
N GLN A 6 11.84 13.44 -2.71
CA GLN A 6 12.67 13.99 -3.79
C GLN A 6 13.97 13.21 -4.05
N ASN A 7 14.55 12.60 -3.02
CA ASN A 7 15.80 11.84 -3.10
C ASN A 7 15.61 10.34 -3.40
N ALA A 8 14.40 9.88 -3.69
CA ALA A 8 14.13 8.48 -3.95
C ALA A 8 14.76 8.06 -5.30
N ARG A 9 15.85 7.31 -5.24
CA ARG A 9 16.57 6.81 -6.42
C ARG A 9 15.76 5.84 -7.29
N THR A 10 14.71 5.24 -6.73
CA THR A 10 13.81 4.29 -7.41
C THR A 10 12.42 4.87 -7.66
N THR A 11 12.34 6.16 -7.95
CA THR A 11 11.17 6.78 -8.60
C THR A 11 10.90 6.14 -9.97
N ARG A 12 9.73 6.39 -10.55
CA ARG A 12 9.39 5.96 -11.91
C ARG A 12 10.46 6.40 -12.93
N LEU A 13 10.89 7.66 -12.84
CA LEU A 13 11.95 8.21 -13.69
C LEU A 13 13.30 7.53 -13.45
N GLY A 14 13.68 7.30 -12.19
CA GLY A 14 14.90 6.56 -11.86
C GLY A 14 14.89 5.12 -12.39
N ARG A 15 13.74 4.44 -12.36
CA ARG A 15 13.58 3.11 -12.98
C ARG A 15 13.70 3.18 -14.51
N ALA A 16 13.14 4.20 -15.14
CA ALA A 16 13.23 4.37 -16.59
C ALA A 16 14.69 4.60 -17.02
N GLU A 17 15.42 5.46 -16.33
CA GLU A 17 16.85 5.70 -16.61
C GLU A 17 17.71 4.45 -16.39
N MET A 18 17.41 3.66 -15.35
CA MET A 18 18.07 2.36 -15.14
C MET A 18 17.86 1.43 -16.33
N ILE A 19 16.63 1.34 -16.86
CA ILE A 19 16.33 0.51 -18.03
C ILE A 19 17.02 1.05 -19.29
N ARG A 20 17.02 2.37 -19.48
CA ARG A 20 17.71 3.05 -20.58
C ARG A 20 19.19 2.67 -20.62
N ARG A 21 19.90 2.77 -19.49
CA ARG A 21 21.32 2.39 -19.39
C ARG A 21 21.58 0.92 -19.69
N ILE A 22 20.66 0.04 -19.30
CA ILE A 22 20.81 -1.41 -19.53
C ILE A 22 20.56 -1.77 -21.00
N LEU A 23 19.58 -1.12 -21.66
CA LEU A 23 19.12 -1.52 -23.00
C LEU A 23 19.73 -0.70 -24.13
N GLU A 24 19.93 0.61 -23.93
CA GLU A 24 20.44 1.53 -24.95
C GLU A 24 21.94 1.70 -24.84
N ASP A 25 22.45 1.85 -23.60
CA ASP A 25 23.90 2.07 -23.37
C ASP A 25 24.66 0.73 -23.19
N ASP A 26 23.98 -0.42 -23.34
CA ASP A 26 24.50 -1.79 -23.17
C ASP A 26 25.30 -2.02 -21.85
N GLN A 27 24.95 -1.28 -20.79
CA GLN A 27 25.67 -1.39 -19.53
C GLN A 27 25.27 -2.66 -18.77
N PRO A 28 26.23 -3.35 -18.13
CA PRO A 28 25.93 -4.55 -17.37
C PRO A 28 25.02 -4.23 -16.17
N VAL A 29 23.97 -5.05 -15.98
CA VAL A 29 22.94 -4.86 -14.95
C VAL A 29 23.53 -4.67 -13.54
N ARG A 30 24.63 -5.36 -13.25
CA ARG A 30 25.41 -5.23 -12.00
C ARG A 30 25.87 -3.79 -11.74
N GLU A 31 26.45 -3.14 -12.74
CA GLU A 31 27.03 -1.80 -12.59
C GLU A 31 25.94 -0.74 -12.48
N VAL A 32 24.91 -0.86 -13.31
CA VAL A 32 23.74 0.01 -13.21
C VAL A 32 23.09 -0.14 -11.83
N ALA A 33 22.84 -1.36 -11.35
CA ALA A 33 22.26 -1.60 -10.03
C ALA A 33 23.08 -0.96 -8.90
N ARG A 34 24.42 -1.08 -8.96
CA ARG A 34 25.34 -0.42 -8.01
C ARG A 34 25.21 1.10 -8.05
N GLY A 35 25.15 1.72 -9.24
CA GLY A 35 24.97 3.17 -9.38
C GLY A 35 23.67 3.68 -8.76
N PHE A 36 22.59 2.89 -8.86
CA PHE A 36 21.31 3.20 -8.23
C PHE A 36 21.22 2.80 -6.74
N GLY A 37 22.22 2.11 -6.20
CA GLY A 37 22.25 1.66 -4.80
C GLY A 37 21.24 0.54 -4.49
N ILE A 38 20.95 -0.32 -5.47
CA ILE A 38 20.01 -1.45 -5.33
C ILE A 38 20.68 -2.77 -5.65
N SER A 39 20.04 -3.88 -5.26
CA SER A 39 20.51 -5.21 -5.65
C SER A 39 20.29 -5.50 -7.13
N GLU A 40 21.18 -6.29 -7.72
CA GLU A 40 21.07 -6.75 -9.11
C GLU A 40 19.75 -7.49 -9.36
N ARG A 41 19.30 -8.29 -8.39
CA ARG A 41 17.98 -8.96 -8.42
C ARG A 41 16.83 -7.96 -8.62
N THR A 42 16.90 -6.81 -7.97
CA THR A 42 15.86 -5.77 -8.09
C THR A 42 15.91 -5.10 -9.46
N ALA A 43 17.10 -4.81 -9.99
CA ALA A 43 17.26 -4.29 -11.34
C ALA A 43 16.73 -5.27 -12.40
N ARG A 44 17.07 -6.57 -12.30
CA ARG A 44 16.56 -7.63 -13.17
C ARG A 44 15.03 -7.76 -13.12
N LYS A 45 14.42 -7.60 -11.94
CA LYS A 45 12.96 -7.59 -11.78
C LYS A 45 12.32 -6.43 -12.56
N TRP A 46 12.89 -5.23 -12.48
CA TRP A 46 12.40 -4.08 -13.25
C TRP A 46 12.59 -4.28 -14.75
N LEU A 47 13.72 -4.84 -15.17
CA LEU A 47 13.98 -5.18 -16.58
C LEU A 47 12.97 -6.18 -17.12
N ALA A 48 12.66 -7.25 -16.37
CA ALA A 48 11.67 -8.23 -16.76
C ALA A 48 10.27 -7.59 -16.91
N ARG A 49 9.88 -6.69 -16.00
CA ARG A 49 8.61 -5.96 -16.10
C ARG A 49 8.56 -5.03 -17.29
N TYR A 50 9.64 -4.29 -17.55
CA TYR A 50 9.72 -3.42 -18.72
C TYR A 50 9.61 -4.21 -20.03
N ARG A 51 10.25 -5.38 -20.12
CA ARG A 51 10.12 -6.24 -21.30
C ARG A 51 8.70 -6.79 -21.50
N ALA A 52 7.96 -7.01 -20.42
CA ALA A 52 6.59 -7.54 -20.48
C ALA A 52 5.52 -6.45 -20.73
N GLU A 53 5.68 -5.27 -20.14
CA GLU A 53 4.62 -4.25 -20.03
C GLU A 53 5.08 -2.86 -20.55
N GLY A 54 6.30 -2.76 -21.08
CA GLY A 54 6.91 -1.49 -21.49
C GLY A 54 7.04 -0.50 -20.33
N ALA A 55 6.84 0.80 -20.64
CA ALA A 55 6.91 1.87 -19.65
C ALA A 55 5.89 1.71 -18.49
N SER A 56 4.73 1.09 -18.75
CA SER A 56 3.70 0.86 -17.72
C SER A 56 4.18 -0.11 -16.63
N GLY A 57 5.09 -1.04 -16.96
CA GLY A 57 5.66 -1.98 -16.00
C GLY A 57 6.55 -1.35 -14.93
N LEU A 58 6.93 -0.08 -15.11
CA LEU A 58 7.75 0.69 -14.17
C LEU A 58 6.92 1.46 -13.13
N ASP A 59 5.60 1.49 -13.30
CA ASP A 59 4.69 2.15 -12.38
C ASP A 59 4.65 1.47 -11.02
N ASN A 60 4.26 2.25 -10.02
CA ASN A 60 4.16 1.72 -8.67
C ASN A 60 2.92 0.82 -8.55
N ARG A 61 3.15 -0.48 -8.40
CA ARG A 61 2.08 -1.43 -8.07
C ARG A 61 1.63 -1.23 -6.63
N SER A 62 0.34 -1.46 -6.38
CA SER A 62 -0.19 -1.48 -5.03
C SER A 62 0.56 -2.52 -4.19
N SER A 63 1.05 -2.11 -3.03
CA SER A 63 1.57 -3.03 -2.00
C SER A 63 0.44 -3.67 -1.21
N CYS A 64 -0.82 -3.23 -1.41
CA CYS A 64 -1.97 -3.76 -0.71
C CYS A 64 -2.25 -5.21 -1.19
N PRO A 65 -2.48 -6.16 -0.27
CA PRO A 65 -2.97 -7.48 -0.62
C PRO A 65 -4.23 -7.41 -1.49
N LYS A 66 -4.37 -8.34 -2.45
CA LYS A 66 -5.57 -8.41 -3.30
C LYS A 66 -6.83 -8.79 -2.51
N ALA A 67 -6.67 -9.57 -1.45
CA ALA A 67 -7.74 -10.00 -0.56
C ALA A 67 -7.30 -9.83 0.89
N ILE A 68 -8.21 -9.32 1.72
CA ILE A 68 -8.04 -9.16 3.16
C ILE A 68 -9.16 -9.96 3.82
N ALA A 69 -8.81 -11.02 4.55
CA ALA A 69 -9.80 -11.94 5.14
C ALA A 69 -10.78 -11.22 6.09
N ASN A 70 -10.26 -10.26 6.86
CA ASN A 70 -11.03 -9.50 7.85
C ASN A 70 -11.33 -8.07 7.36
N ARG A 71 -11.63 -7.91 6.06
CA ARG A 71 -12.02 -6.59 5.54
C ARG A 71 -13.33 -6.17 6.20
N THR A 72 -13.32 -5.01 6.87
CA THR A 72 -14.52 -4.42 7.45
C THR A 72 -15.58 -4.21 6.36
N ALA A 73 -16.81 -4.67 6.61
CA ALA A 73 -17.90 -4.51 5.67
C ALA A 73 -18.22 -3.03 5.43
N GLU A 74 -18.59 -2.66 4.20
CA GLU A 74 -18.87 -1.27 3.79
C GLU A 74 -19.94 -0.61 4.68
N TYR A 75 -20.93 -1.39 5.14
CA TYR A 75 -21.93 -0.94 6.12
C TYR A 75 -21.28 -0.38 7.39
N TRP A 76 -20.36 -1.14 8.00
CA TRP A 76 -19.68 -0.74 9.23
C TRP A 76 -18.71 0.42 9.02
N ILE A 77 -18.10 0.52 7.84
CA ILE A 77 -17.30 1.69 7.47
C ILE A 77 -18.17 2.95 7.52
N GLY A 78 -19.37 2.91 6.93
CA GLY A 78 -20.33 4.03 6.96
C GLY A 78 -20.75 4.40 8.39
N VAL A 79 -21.04 3.42 9.24
CA VAL A 79 -21.36 3.65 10.66
C VAL A 79 -20.20 4.33 11.39
N ILE A 80 -18.97 3.82 11.21
CA ILE A 80 -17.76 4.41 11.82
C ILE A 80 -17.56 5.86 11.34
N GLU A 81 -17.74 6.13 10.05
CA GLU A 81 -17.64 7.49 9.51
C GLU A 81 -18.68 8.44 10.09
N MET A 82 -19.95 8.01 10.17
CA MET A 82 -21.03 8.78 10.78
C MET A 82 -20.72 9.11 12.25
N LEU A 83 -20.35 8.11 13.04
CA LEU A 83 -20.01 8.30 14.46
C LEU A 83 -18.85 9.29 14.66
N ARG A 84 -17.84 9.26 13.78
CA ARG A 84 -16.71 10.19 13.85
C ARG A 84 -17.04 11.59 13.35
N ARG A 85 -17.93 11.74 12.36
CA ARG A 85 -18.27 13.03 11.75
C ARG A 85 -19.36 13.79 12.51
N GLU A 86 -20.47 13.13 12.81
CA GLU A 86 -21.65 13.75 13.43
C GLU A 86 -21.53 13.77 14.95
N TYR A 87 -21.17 12.65 15.56
CA TYR A 87 -21.09 12.48 17.01
C TYR A 87 -19.69 12.77 17.58
N ARG A 88 -18.71 13.09 16.71
CA ARG A 88 -17.32 13.40 17.07
C ARG A 88 -16.62 12.36 17.95
N LEU A 89 -17.09 11.11 17.90
CA LEU A 89 -16.52 10.03 18.70
C LEU A 89 -15.07 9.73 18.28
N THR A 90 -14.24 9.46 19.29
CA THR A 90 -12.84 9.07 19.11
C THR A 90 -12.72 7.62 18.64
N ALA A 91 -11.56 7.25 18.10
CA ALA A 91 -11.30 5.88 17.68
C ALA A 91 -11.48 4.86 18.80
N LYS A 92 -11.20 5.24 20.06
CA LYS A 92 -11.36 4.38 21.24
C LYS A 92 -12.83 4.14 21.59
N GLU A 93 -13.69 5.13 21.38
CA GLU A 93 -15.13 5.03 21.65
C GLU A 93 -15.87 4.24 20.57
N VAL A 94 -15.39 4.29 19.33
CA VAL A 94 -15.95 3.52 18.21
C VAL A 94 -15.41 2.08 18.17
N ALA A 95 -14.29 1.79 18.85
CA ALA A 95 -13.69 0.47 18.85
C ALA A 95 -14.64 -0.56 19.51
N PRO A 96 -14.74 -1.79 18.96
CA PRO A 96 -15.43 -2.87 19.65
C PRO A 96 -14.77 -3.09 21.02
N ARG A 97 -15.59 -3.21 22.08
CA ARG A 97 -15.07 -3.63 23.38
C ARG A 97 -14.68 -5.11 23.27
N PRO A 98 -13.45 -5.49 23.68
CA PRO A 98 -13.06 -6.89 23.65
C PRO A 98 -13.94 -7.68 24.61
N VAL A 99 -14.69 -8.65 24.08
CA VAL A 99 -15.31 -9.69 24.89
C VAL A 99 -14.20 -10.64 25.35
N VAL A 100 -14.15 -10.92 26.66
CA VAL A 100 -13.12 -11.78 27.24
C VAL A 100 -13.43 -13.22 26.79
N GLY A 101 -12.72 -13.70 25.77
CA GLY A 101 -12.92 -15.03 25.17
C GLY A 101 -13.01 -14.94 23.66
N GLY A 102 -11.90 -15.26 22.99
CA GLY A 102 -11.64 -14.91 21.60
C GLY A 102 -12.63 -15.49 20.58
N VAL A 103 -13.11 -14.61 19.71
CA VAL A 103 -13.03 -14.64 18.25
C VAL A 103 -13.27 -13.21 17.80
N ASP A 104 -12.40 -12.64 16.95
CA ASP A 104 -12.60 -11.29 16.40
C ASP A 104 -13.87 -11.26 15.53
N THR A 105 -15.03 -11.09 16.14
CA THR A 105 -16.28 -10.81 15.46
C THR A 105 -16.34 -9.31 15.18
N HIS A 106 -15.80 -8.90 14.03
CA HIS A 106 -16.21 -7.65 13.37
C HIS A 106 -17.74 -7.58 13.09
N LYS A 107 -18.50 -8.61 13.44
CA LYS A 107 -19.96 -8.69 13.36
C LYS A 107 -20.68 -8.20 14.62
N ASP A 108 -20.01 -8.14 15.77
CA ASP A 108 -20.64 -7.77 17.04
C ASP A 108 -20.14 -6.42 17.54
N LEU A 109 -20.23 -5.39 16.69
CA LEU A 109 -20.12 -4.02 17.19
C LEU A 109 -21.36 -3.74 18.03
N HIS A 110 -21.30 -4.06 19.32
CA HIS A 110 -22.19 -3.48 20.32
C HIS A 110 -21.87 -1.99 20.36
N VAL A 111 -22.61 -1.21 19.55
CA VAL A 111 -22.81 0.22 19.82
C VAL A 111 -23.62 0.27 21.12
N ALA A 112 -22.92 0.14 22.25
CA ALA A 112 -23.50 0.40 23.54
C ALA A 112 -23.81 1.90 23.59
N ALA A 113 -25.07 2.22 23.35
CA ALA A 113 -25.78 3.41 23.81
C ALA A 113 -24.89 4.67 23.93
N VAL A 114 -24.75 5.40 22.83
CA VAL A 114 -24.40 6.84 22.89
C VAL A 114 -25.48 7.66 22.16
N VAL A 115 -26.69 7.11 22.09
CA VAL A 115 -27.87 7.82 21.59
C VAL A 115 -29.00 7.65 22.61
N ASP A 116 -28.75 8.09 23.84
CA ASP A 116 -29.80 8.41 24.81
C ASP A 116 -29.34 9.66 25.58
N GLU A 117 -30.19 10.69 25.51
CA GLU A 117 -30.14 12.06 26.05
C GLU A 117 -29.15 13.10 25.49
#